data_AF-A0AAN8F923-F1
#
_entry.id   AF-A0AAN8F923-F1
#
_cell.length_a   1.000
_cell.length_b   1.000
_cell.length_c   1.000
_cell.angle_alpha   90.00
_cell.angle_beta   90.00
_cell.angle_gamma   90.00
#
_symmetry.space_group_name_H-M   'P 1'
#
loop_
_entity.id
_entity.type
_entity.pdbx_description
1 polymer ?
#
loop_
_entity_poly.entity_id
_entity_poly.type
_entity_poly.pdbx_seq_one_letter_code
_entity_poly.pdbx_strand_id
1 'polypeptide(L)'
;AVHKVVTTTPKAELFGAVVEKFDMVCIASKCTTECQACSQCTYAIEQMSALAQGEPTSGLCSKLETCVQSCLESGDLKKILKCVADRCNVHCYDGDCPSCRGMAKRMFVIICQQTDMVNLSHIQYSGTCPRLFNELADDYVAARRRVAA
;
A
#
# COMPACT_ATOMS: atom_id res chain seq x y z
N ALA A 1 8.46 14.16 5.18
CA ALA A 1 7.19 14.07 4.44
C ALA A 1 6.14 13.24 5.17
N VAL A 2 6.42 11.95 5.47
CA VAL A 2 5.52 11.04 6.19
C VAL A 2 5.13 11.55 7.59
N HIS A 3 6.07 12.07 8.38
CA HIS A 3 5.77 12.61 9.71
C HIS A 3 4.71 13.72 9.67
N LYS A 4 4.76 14.61 8.67
CA LYS A 4 3.76 15.67 8.48
C LYS A 4 2.38 15.08 8.17
N VAL A 5 2.32 14.08 7.29
CA VAL A 5 1.07 13.35 6.97
C VAL A 5 0.47 12.75 8.23
N VAL A 6 1.26 12.07 9.06
CA VAL A 6 0.77 11.44 10.29
C VAL A 6 0.22 12.47 11.28
N THR A 7 0.89 13.61 11.43
CA THR A 7 0.51 14.63 12.43
C THR A 7 -0.67 15.51 12.01
N THR A 8 -1.01 15.57 10.71
CA THR A 8 -2.05 16.50 10.20
C THR A 8 -3.25 15.82 9.58
N THR A 9 -3.18 14.53 9.25
CA THR A 9 -4.26 13.84 8.52
C THR A 9 -5.30 13.28 9.50
N PRO A 10 -6.61 13.54 9.30
CA PRO A 10 -7.66 12.93 10.10
C PRO A 10 -7.57 11.39 10.08
N LYS A 11 -7.97 10.73 11.17
CA LYS A 11 -7.90 9.26 11.31
C LYS A 11 -8.50 8.49 10.14
N ALA A 12 -9.63 8.95 9.61
CA ALA A 12 -10.34 8.29 8.49
C ALA A 12 -9.54 8.29 7.18
N GLU A 13 -8.64 9.27 6.99
CA GLU A 13 -7.85 9.44 5.77
C GLU A 13 -6.39 8.99 5.95
N LEU A 14 -5.97 8.83 7.20
CA LEU A 14 -4.58 8.55 7.59
C LEU A 14 -4.02 7.32 6.89
N PHE A 15 -4.81 6.25 6.81
CA PHE A 15 -4.35 5.01 6.22
C PHE A 15 -3.98 5.20 4.75
N GLY A 16 -4.92 5.70 3.93
CA GLY A 16 -4.69 6.00 2.53
C GLY A 16 -3.52 6.96 2.35
N ALA A 17 -3.47 8.04 3.12
CA ALA A 17 -2.41 9.03 3.02
C ALA A 17 -1.00 8.48 3.38
N VAL A 18 -0.92 7.52 4.28
CA VAL A 18 0.33 6.81 4.61
C VAL A 18 0.65 5.80 3.51
N VAL A 19 -0.25 4.87 3.20
CA VAL A 19 0.07 3.77 2.28
C VAL A 19 0.30 4.23 0.83
N GLU A 20 -0.47 5.20 0.33
CA GLU A 20 -0.29 5.76 -1.02
C GLU A 20 1.05 6.49 -1.18
N LYS A 21 1.65 6.98 -0.08
CA LYS A 21 3.00 7.55 -0.08
C LYS A 21 4.10 6.48 0.02
N PHE A 22 3.83 5.33 0.63
CA PHE A 22 4.80 4.24 0.79
C PHE A 22 4.88 3.31 -0.42
N ASP A 23 3.78 3.08 -1.14
CA ASP A 23 3.78 2.27 -2.37
C ASP A 23 4.76 2.84 -3.42
N MET A 24 4.91 4.16 -3.47
CA MET A 24 5.91 4.86 -4.29
C MET A 24 7.35 4.67 -3.80
N VAL A 25 7.58 4.50 -2.50
CA VAL A 25 8.92 4.38 -1.92
C VAL A 25 9.49 2.99 -2.18
N CYS A 26 8.69 1.92 -2.09
CA CYS A 26 9.13 0.57 -2.51
C CYS A 26 9.49 0.52 -4.01
N ILE A 27 8.74 1.22 -4.85
CA ILE A 27 9.01 1.36 -6.30
C ILE A 27 10.30 2.17 -6.55
N ALA A 28 10.52 3.24 -5.77
CA ALA A 28 11.67 4.13 -5.93
C ALA A 28 12.97 3.57 -5.32
N SER A 29 12.89 2.66 -4.33
CA SER A 29 14.04 2.18 -3.56
C SER A 29 14.87 1.09 -4.28
N LYS A 30 15.07 1.21 -5.60
CA LYS A 30 15.89 0.31 -6.43
C LYS A 30 16.99 -0.39 -5.62
N CYS A 31 16.78 -1.68 -5.36
CA CYS A 31 17.76 -2.67 -4.93
C CYS A 31 18.82 -2.20 -3.91
N THR A 32 18.44 -2.07 -2.64
CA THR A 32 19.42 -2.23 -1.56
C THR A 32 19.53 -3.70 -1.17
N THR A 33 20.65 -4.13 -0.57
CA THR A 33 20.87 -5.52 -0.13
C THR A 33 19.76 -6.01 0.80
N GLU A 34 19.18 -5.11 1.58
CA GLU A 34 18.07 -5.35 2.50
C GLU A 34 16.77 -5.68 1.74
N CYS A 35 16.58 -5.11 0.56
CA CYS A 35 15.44 -5.37 -0.31
C CYS A 35 15.53 -6.80 -0.90
N GLN A 36 16.71 -7.22 -1.35
CA GLN A 36 16.95 -8.57 -1.87
C GLN A 36 16.81 -9.65 -0.79
N ALA A 37 17.08 -9.33 0.47
CA ALA A 37 16.89 -10.23 1.61
C ALA A 37 15.40 -10.41 2.00
N CYS A 38 14.50 -9.60 1.44
CA CYS A 38 13.08 -9.63 1.75
C CYS A 38 12.28 -10.27 0.59
N SER A 39 11.78 -11.50 0.79
CA SER A 39 11.02 -12.24 -0.23
C SER A 39 9.84 -11.46 -0.80
N GLN A 40 9.21 -10.60 0.01
CA GLN A 40 8.08 -9.77 -0.42
C GLN A 40 8.50 -8.61 -1.33
N CYS A 41 9.67 -8.01 -1.06
CA CYS A 41 10.20 -6.96 -1.92
C CYS A 41 10.74 -7.54 -3.22
N THR A 42 11.41 -8.70 -3.16
CA THR A 42 11.84 -9.46 -4.35
C THR A 42 10.66 -9.78 -5.25
N TYR A 43 9.57 -10.33 -4.67
CA TYR A 43 8.34 -10.58 -5.41
C TYR A 43 7.78 -9.31 -6.07
N ALA A 44 7.71 -8.18 -5.36
CA ALA A 44 7.21 -6.92 -5.92
C ALA A 44 8.06 -6.43 -7.11
N ILE A 45 9.39 -6.55 -7.03
CA ILE A 45 10.31 -6.17 -8.12
C ILE A 45 10.15 -7.09 -9.33
N GLU A 46 10.02 -8.40 -9.10
CA GLU A 46 9.77 -9.38 -10.16
C GLU A 46 8.45 -9.08 -10.87
N GLN A 47 7.39 -8.78 -10.12
CA GLN A 47 6.08 -8.44 -10.70
C GLN A 47 6.16 -7.16 -11.54
N MET A 48 6.82 -6.12 -11.04
CA MET A 48 7.01 -4.88 -11.81
C MET A 48 7.82 -5.12 -13.09
N SER A 49 8.83 -5.97 -13.03
CA SER A 49 9.68 -6.31 -14.17
C SER A 49 8.92 -7.10 -15.22
N ALA A 50 8.12 -8.09 -14.80
CA ALA A 50 7.25 -8.86 -15.69
C ALA A 50 6.19 -7.96 -16.34
N LEU A 51 5.52 -7.12 -15.55
CA LEU A 51 4.53 -6.16 -16.03
C LEU A 51 5.11 -5.17 -17.06
N ALA A 52 6.32 -4.66 -16.84
CA ALA A 52 6.98 -3.75 -17.78
C ALA A 52 7.38 -4.44 -19.10
N GLN A 53 7.63 -5.75 -19.06
CA GLN A 53 8.02 -6.57 -20.21
C GLN A 53 6.81 -7.22 -20.90
N GLY A 54 5.61 -7.06 -20.35
CA GLY A 54 4.40 -7.75 -20.82
C GLY A 54 4.46 -9.27 -20.57
N GLU A 55 5.30 -9.73 -19.65
CA GLU A 55 5.42 -11.13 -19.26
C GLU A 55 4.37 -11.50 -18.21
N PRO A 56 4.01 -12.80 -18.11
CA PRO A 56 3.13 -13.29 -17.06
C PRO A 56 3.70 -13.02 -15.66
N THR A 57 2.85 -12.49 -14.78
CA THR A 57 3.14 -12.39 -13.35
C THR A 57 3.08 -13.76 -12.67
N SER A 58 3.64 -13.87 -11.47
CA SER A 58 3.64 -15.14 -10.73
C SER A 58 2.29 -15.49 -10.09
N GLY A 59 1.32 -14.56 -10.10
CA GLY A 59 -0.07 -14.85 -9.78
C GLY A 59 -0.43 -14.85 -8.30
N LEU A 60 0.49 -14.48 -7.41
CA LEU A 60 0.22 -14.49 -5.95
C LEU A 60 -0.78 -13.41 -5.51
N CYS A 61 -0.99 -12.37 -6.33
CA CYS A 61 -1.88 -11.25 -6.04
C CYS A 61 -2.76 -10.94 -7.27
N SER A 62 -3.54 -11.92 -7.69
CA SER A 62 -4.23 -11.93 -9.00
C SER A 62 -5.10 -10.70 -9.29
N LYS A 63 -5.88 -10.18 -8.34
CA LYS A 63 -6.71 -8.98 -8.58
C LYS A 63 -5.85 -7.72 -8.65
N LEU A 64 -4.83 -7.63 -7.80
CA LEU A 64 -3.89 -6.51 -7.83
C LEU A 64 -3.13 -6.49 -9.16
N GLU A 65 -2.56 -7.62 -9.56
CA GLU A 65 -1.80 -7.77 -10.81
C GLU A 65 -2.67 -7.45 -12.03
N THR A 66 -3.89 -8.02 -12.10
CA THR A 66 -4.83 -7.76 -13.19
C THR A 66 -5.24 -6.29 -13.25
N CYS A 67 -5.51 -5.66 -12.10
CA CYS A 67 -5.86 -4.24 -12.05
C CYS A 67 -4.70 -3.37 -12.56
N VAL A 68 -3.48 -3.63 -12.08
CA VAL A 68 -2.29 -2.89 -12.52
C VAL A 68 -2.07 -3.06 -14.02
N GLN A 69 -2.25 -4.28 -14.55
CA GLN A 69 -2.12 -4.53 -15.99
C GLN A 69 -3.11 -3.69 -16.80
N SER A 70 -4.37 -3.57 -16.36
CA SER A 70 -5.35 -2.67 -17.01
C SER A 70 -4.96 -1.18 -16.91
N CYS A 71 -4.24 -0.78 -15.85
CA CYS A 71 -3.74 0.58 -15.73
C CYS A 71 -2.57 0.87 -16.67
N LEU A 72 -1.78 -0.13 -17.07
CA LEU A 72 -0.67 0.06 -18.03
C LEU A 72 -1.18 0.46 -19.42
N GLU A 73 -2.40 0.10 -19.76
CA GLU A 73 -3.06 0.52 -21.00
C GLU A 73 -3.38 2.03 -21.02
N SER A 74 -3.31 2.71 -19.86
CA SER A 74 -3.68 4.13 -19.71
C SER A 74 -2.64 5.13 -20.27
N GLY A 75 -1.52 4.64 -20.82
CA GLY A 75 -0.54 5.45 -21.55
C GLY A 75 0.67 5.86 -20.71
N ASP A 76 0.89 7.16 -20.50
CA ASP A 76 2.11 7.66 -19.86
C ASP A 76 2.18 7.37 -18.35
N LEU A 77 3.41 7.36 -17.82
CA LEU A 77 3.72 6.97 -16.44
C LEU A 77 2.87 7.71 -15.39
N LYS A 78 2.55 9.00 -15.57
CA LYS A 78 1.76 9.74 -14.57
C LYS A 78 0.34 9.21 -14.49
N LYS A 79 -0.26 8.86 -15.63
CA LYS A 79 -1.61 8.28 -15.70
C LYS A 79 -1.64 6.89 -15.12
N ILE A 80 -0.62 6.08 -15.42
CA ILE A 80 -0.47 4.73 -14.84
C ILE A 80 -0.43 4.83 -13.31
N LEU A 81 0.46 5.67 -12.77
CA LEU A 81 0.63 5.83 -11.32
C LEU A 81 -0.65 6.31 -10.64
N LYS A 82 -1.37 7.26 -11.27
CA LYS A 82 -2.66 7.72 -10.78
C LYS A 82 -3.72 6.60 -10.81
N CYS A 83 -3.79 5.84 -11.90
CA CYS A 83 -4.72 4.73 -12.04
C CYS A 83 -4.50 3.67 -10.96
N VAL A 84 -3.24 3.27 -10.72
CA VAL A 84 -2.88 2.28 -9.70
C VAL A 84 -3.29 2.77 -8.31
N ALA A 85 -2.94 4.02 -7.95
CA ALA A 85 -3.30 4.60 -6.66
C ALA A 85 -4.82 4.71 -6.46
N ASP A 86 -5.55 5.11 -7.50
CA ASP A 86 -6.99 5.33 -7.41
C ASP A 86 -7.80 4.02 -7.38
N ARG A 87 -7.31 2.96 -8.05
CA ARG A 87 -8.11 1.76 -8.35
C ARG A 87 -7.56 0.47 -7.77
N CYS A 88 -6.24 0.28 -7.78
CA CYS A 88 -5.64 -1.03 -7.56
C CYS A 88 -5.18 -1.26 -6.12
N ASN A 89 -4.79 -0.20 -5.41
CA ASN A 89 -4.29 -0.31 -4.03
C ASN A 89 -5.25 -1.02 -3.07
N VAL A 90 -6.57 -0.96 -3.31
CA VAL A 90 -7.57 -1.69 -2.51
C VAL A 90 -7.34 -3.20 -2.48
N HIS A 91 -6.82 -3.79 -3.56
CA HIS A 91 -6.56 -5.23 -3.66
C HIS A 91 -5.35 -5.69 -2.83
N CYS A 92 -4.51 -4.75 -2.38
CA CYS A 92 -3.51 -5.05 -1.35
C CYS A 92 -4.16 -5.38 0.00
N TYR A 93 -5.34 -4.82 0.27
CA TYR A 93 -5.97 -4.85 1.60
C TYR A 93 -7.24 -5.70 1.67
N ASP A 94 -7.89 -5.99 0.53
CA ASP A 94 -9.18 -6.71 0.46
C ASP A 94 -9.09 -8.23 0.68
N GLY A 95 -7.90 -8.73 0.99
CA GLY A 95 -7.61 -10.15 1.22
C GLY A 95 -6.99 -10.88 0.03
N ASP A 96 -6.90 -10.25 -1.15
CA ASP A 96 -6.32 -10.86 -2.36
C ASP A 96 -4.80 -11.07 -2.26
N CYS A 97 -4.09 -10.15 -1.60
CA CYS A 97 -2.63 -10.13 -1.60
C CYS A 97 -2.04 -10.11 -0.17
N PRO A 98 -1.90 -11.27 0.51
CA PRO A 98 -1.34 -11.34 1.87
C PRO A 98 0.08 -10.77 1.96
N SER A 99 0.85 -10.98 0.90
CA SER A 99 2.21 -10.46 0.70
C SER A 99 2.27 -8.93 0.82
N CYS A 100 1.43 -8.23 0.05
CA CYS A 100 1.34 -6.77 0.07
C CYS A 100 0.82 -6.26 1.42
N ARG A 101 -0.27 -6.85 1.93
CA ARG A 101 -0.84 -6.47 3.25
C ARG A 101 0.20 -6.62 4.37
N GLY A 102 1.00 -7.67 4.33
CA GLY A 102 2.04 -7.94 5.32
C GLY A 102 3.15 -6.89 5.31
N MET A 103 3.60 -6.46 4.14
CA MET A 103 4.61 -5.40 4.01
C MET A 103 4.08 -4.05 4.44
N ALA A 104 2.89 -3.66 3.97
CA ALA A 104 2.22 -2.44 4.41
C ALA A 104 2.04 -2.41 5.93
N LYS A 105 1.65 -3.54 6.55
CA LYS A 105 1.52 -3.67 8.00
C LYS A 105 2.84 -3.42 8.73
N ARG A 106 3.94 -4.01 8.27
CA ARG A 106 5.27 -3.82 8.89
C ARG A 106 5.67 -2.35 8.85
N MET A 107 5.55 -1.71 7.69
CA MET A 107 5.88 -0.29 7.53
C MET A 107 5.00 0.60 8.41
N PHE A 108 3.67 0.40 8.37
CA PHE A 108 2.73 1.15 9.19
C PHE A 108 3.06 1.05 10.68
N VAL A 109 3.35 -0.16 11.18
CA VAL A 109 3.66 -0.38 12.60
C VAL A 109 4.91 0.39 13.02
N ILE A 110 5.97 0.38 12.20
CA ILE A 110 7.20 1.14 12.46
C ILE A 110 6.88 2.64 12.59
N ILE A 111 6.13 3.20 11.64
CA ILE A 111 5.77 4.62 11.64
C ILE A 111 4.89 4.95 12.85
N CYS A 112 3.89 4.12 13.10
CA CYS A 112 2.96 4.29 14.20
C CYS A 112 3.70 4.32 15.55
N GLN A 113 4.71 3.47 15.73
CA GLN A 113 5.56 3.47 16.92
C GLN A 113 6.47 4.70 16.99
N GLN A 114 7.14 5.05 15.88
CA GLN A 114 8.06 6.20 15.82
C GLN A 114 7.38 7.54 16.04
N THR A 115 6.09 7.65 15.72
CA THR A 115 5.31 8.90 15.81
C THR A 115 4.35 8.93 16.98
N ASP A 116 4.37 7.90 17.82
CA ASP A 116 3.41 7.69 18.92
C ASP A 116 1.93 7.85 18.45
N MET A 117 1.65 7.31 17.27
CA MET A 117 0.43 7.59 16.51
C MET A 117 -0.85 7.29 17.28
N VAL A 118 -0.86 6.25 18.11
CA VAL A 118 -2.05 5.86 18.89
C VAL A 118 -2.47 6.92 19.91
N ASN A 119 -1.54 7.78 20.35
CA ASN A 119 -1.76 8.83 21.35
C ASN A 119 -2.02 10.21 20.73
N LEU A 120 -1.91 10.35 19.40
CA LEU A 120 -2.18 11.62 18.72
C LEU A 120 -3.64 12.04 18.95
N SER A 121 -3.86 13.32 19.24
CA SER A 121 -5.17 13.86 19.64
C SER A 121 -6.28 13.66 18.60
N HIS A 122 -5.93 13.62 17.32
CA HIS A 122 -6.86 13.36 16.21
C HIS A 122 -7.04 11.86 15.90
N ILE A 123 -6.36 10.97 16.61
CA ILE A 123 -6.44 9.51 16.44
C ILE A 123 -7.04 8.84 17.68
N GLN A 124 -6.49 9.16 18.86
CA GLN A 124 -6.89 8.66 20.18
C GLN A 124 -7.38 7.21 20.16
N TYR A 125 -6.42 6.29 20.10
CA TYR A 125 -6.70 4.87 19.94
C TYR A 125 -6.18 4.06 21.14
N SER A 126 -7.05 3.27 21.76
CA SER A 126 -6.72 2.49 22.96
C SER A 126 -6.03 1.15 22.67
N GLY A 127 -5.82 0.80 21.40
CA GLY A 127 -5.19 -0.45 20.98
C GLY A 127 -3.73 -0.29 20.54
N THR A 128 -3.18 -1.33 19.93
CA THR A 128 -1.79 -1.36 19.46
C THR A 128 -1.69 -0.95 17.99
N CYS A 129 -0.51 -0.49 17.55
CA CYS A 129 -0.25 -0.17 16.14
C CYS A 129 -0.62 -1.29 15.15
N PRO A 130 -0.35 -2.58 15.40
CA PRO A 130 -0.80 -3.66 14.52
C PRO A 130 -2.33 -3.80 14.45
N ARG A 131 -3.04 -3.48 15.53
CA ARG A 131 -4.51 -3.53 15.57
C ARG A 131 -5.11 -2.31 14.87
N LEU A 132 -4.55 -1.13 15.10
CA LEU A 132 -4.89 0.10 14.39
C LEU A 132 -4.74 -0.09 12.87
N PHE A 133 -3.64 -0.71 12.41
CA PHE A 133 -3.47 -1.06 11.00
C PHE A 133 -4.62 -1.91 10.47
N ASN A 134 -4.98 -2.99 11.18
CA ASN A 134 -6.01 -3.90 10.72
C ASN A 134 -7.36 -3.19 10.58
N GLU A 135 -7.76 -2.43 11.59
CA GLU A 135 -9.03 -1.69 11.59
C GLU A 135 -9.06 -0.65 10.46
N LEU A 136 -8.00 0.14 10.32
CA LEU A 136 -7.91 1.16 9.27
C LEU A 136 -7.85 0.57 7.85
N ALA A 137 -7.19 -0.58 7.67
CA ALA A 137 -7.15 -1.27 6.39
C ALA A 137 -8.55 -1.79 5.99
N ASP A 138 -9.30 -2.31 6.96
CA ASP A 138 -10.64 -2.83 6.74
C ASP A 138 -11.62 -1.67 6.42
N ASP A 139 -11.49 -0.53 7.13
CA ASP A 139 -12.23 0.70 6.83
C ASP A 139 -11.92 1.23 5.42
N TYR A 140 -10.64 1.23 5.02
CA TYR A 140 -10.22 1.64 3.68
C TYR A 140 -10.86 0.79 2.58
N VAL A 141 -10.88 -0.53 2.75
CA VAL A 141 -11.55 -1.45 1.82
C VAL A 141 -13.06 -1.19 1.77
N ALA A 142 -13.69 -1.00 2.93
CA ALA A 142 -15.13 -0.72 3.00
C ALA A 142 -15.49 0.59 2.30
N ALA A 143 -14.69 1.65 2.48
CA ALA A 143 -14.90 2.93 1.82
C ALA A 143 -14.76 2.84 0.30
N ARG A 144 -13.71 2.16 -0.20
CA ARG A 144 -13.48 1.99 -1.65
C ARG A 144 -14.55 1.14 -2.32
N ARG A 145 -15.10 0.12 -1.64
CA ARG A 145 -16.24 -0.66 -2.15
C ARG A 145 -17.51 0.16 -2.32
N ARG A 146 -17.78 1.12 -1.43
CA ARG A 146 -18.97 2.01 -1.52
C ARG A 146 -18.88 3.02 -2.66
N VAL A 147 -17.68 3.42 -3.06
CA VAL A 147 -17.47 4.36 -4.18
C VAL A 147 -17.55 3.65 -5.54
N ALA A 148 -17.29 2.35 -5.59
CA ALA A 148 -17.34 1.53 -6.80
C ALA A 148 -18.73 0.92 -7.09
N ALA A 149 -19.67 1.04 -6.16
CA ALA A 149 -21.07 0.58 -6.27
C ALA A 149 -21.99 1.73 -6.70
#